data_AF-A0A6L9K958-F1
#
_entry.id   AF-A0A6L9K958-F1
#
_cell.length_a   1.000
_cell.length_b   1.000
_cell.length_c   1.000
_cell.angle_alpha   90.00
_cell.angle_beta   90.00
_cell.angle_gamma   90.00
#
_symmetry.space_group_name_H-M   'P 1'
#
loop_
_entity.id
_entity.type
_entity.pdbx_description
1 polymer ?
#
loop_
_entity_poly.entity_id
_entity_poly.type
_entity_poly.pdbx_seq_one_letter_code
_entity_poly.pdbx_strand_id
1 'polypeptide(L)'
;MDHWKKQSIDSFVEEIKKYYLDCSEDSFPNQGIVDKINKEDCKYLNENLNLSQIVGVDSNLILNETLKNKEKRKFSNYILRSKTINLEVNHIDGEGKTVFIRLIENYFVDKNGVLLSSINFLLDRDYNIKEKDVKFVTDLYKNIKSQDQLEDWALLRFAVKLNDKQKYSLAYLKQKELFVILSLKMNKPIYFNFPNLLGIMNNALQFYRENGEIIIKAMACYEREHKIKELDYKKGNFRRKLAEFESNKPIQNKDLENLIVELFPELV
;
A
#
# COMPACT_ATOMS: atom_id res chain seq x y z
N MET A 1 37.13 2.14 -10.26
CA MET A 1 36.58 1.54 -9.03
C MET A 1 37.71 1.05 -8.14
N ASP A 2 37.68 1.38 -6.85
CA ASP A 2 38.69 0.94 -5.89
C ASP A 2 38.64 -0.58 -5.68
N HIS A 3 39.81 -1.20 -5.48
CA HIS A 3 39.92 -2.65 -5.34
C HIS A 3 39.05 -3.22 -4.19
N TRP A 4 39.01 -2.53 -3.06
CA TRP A 4 38.20 -2.94 -1.91
C TRP A 4 36.69 -2.88 -2.19
N LYS A 5 36.22 -1.91 -2.98
CA LYS A 5 34.80 -1.80 -3.36
C LYS A 5 34.39 -2.96 -4.26
N LYS A 6 35.24 -3.30 -5.23
CA LYS A 6 35.02 -4.45 -6.12
C LYS A 6 34.87 -5.74 -5.31
N GLN A 7 35.79 -6.00 -4.38
CA GLN A 7 35.72 -7.16 -3.49
C GLN A 7 34.43 -7.17 -2.65
N SER A 8 34.00 -6.02 -2.11
CA SER A 8 32.75 -5.92 -1.37
C SER A 8 31.51 -6.22 -2.24
N ILE A 9 31.49 -5.73 -3.48
CA ILE A 9 30.39 -6.02 -4.42
C ILE A 9 30.39 -7.51 -4.81
N ASP A 10 31.54 -8.09 -5.10
CA ASP A 10 31.65 -9.50 -5.45
C ASP A 10 31.19 -10.40 -4.28
N SER A 11 31.57 -10.06 -3.04
CA SER A 11 31.08 -10.73 -1.83
C SER A 11 29.56 -10.63 -1.68
N PHE A 12 29.01 -9.43 -1.92
CA PHE A 12 27.56 -9.20 -1.87
C PHE A 12 26.80 -10.03 -2.93
N VAL A 13 27.34 -10.16 -4.15
CA VAL A 13 26.76 -11.01 -5.20
C VAL A 13 26.67 -12.47 -4.76
N GLU A 14 27.73 -13.00 -4.15
CA GLU A 14 27.74 -14.38 -3.64
C GLU A 14 26.76 -14.58 -2.47
N GLU A 15 26.61 -13.57 -1.60
CA GLU A 15 25.60 -13.60 -0.55
C GLU A 15 24.17 -13.58 -1.10
N ILE A 16 23.87 -12.79 -2.15
CA ILE A 16 22.55 -12.82 -2.79
C ILE A 16 22.27 -14.21 -3.37
N LYS A 17 23.24 -14.84 -4.03
CA LYS A 17 23.08 -16.21 -4.56
C LYS A 17 22.74 -17.19 -3.44
N LYS A 18 23.48 -17.14 -2.33
CA LYS A 18 23.21 -17.97 -1.15
C LYS A 18 21.83 -17.69 -0.58
N TYR A 19 21.43 -16.42 -0.46
CA TYR A 19 20.12 -16.05 0.06
C TYR A 19 18.98 -16.47 -0.85
N TYR A 20 19.17 -16.46 -2.18
CA TYR A 20 18.19 -17.02 -3.10
C TYR A 20 18.03 -18.52 -2.89
N LEU A 21 19.13 -19.27 -2.73
CA LEU A 21 19.09 -20.72 -2.50
C LEU A 21 18.45 -21.05 -1.15
N ASP A 22 18.88 -20.35 -0.10
CA ASP A 22 18.45 -20.52 1.28
C ASP A 22 17.81 -19.23 1.82
N CYS A 23 16.48 -19.17 1.74
CA CYS A 23 15.65 -18.07 2.25
C CYS A 23 15.23 -18.28 3.71
N SER A 24 15.92 -19.11 4.49
CA SER A 24 15.59 -19.38 5.89
C SER A 24 15.76 -18.14 6.77
N GLU A 25 16.81 -17.35 6.52
CA GLU A 25 17.09 -16.11 7.24
C GLU A 25 15.99 -15.05 7.07
N ASP A 26 15.60 -14.42 8.18
CA ASP A 26 14.54 -13.40 8.19
C ASP A 26 14.92 -12.09 7.51
N SER A 27 16.23 -11.84 7.38
CA SER A 27 16.73 -10.65 6.72
C SER A 27 18.04 -10.93 6.01
N PHE A 28 18.26 -10.26 4.88
CA PHE A 28 19.55 -10.28 4.22
C PHE A 28 20.59 -9.58 5.12
N PRO A 29 21.69 -10.26 5.51
CA PRO A 29 22.60 -9.79 6.56
C PRO A 29 23.39 -8.53 6.19
N ASN A 30 23.50 -8.21 4.90
CA ASN A 30 24.44 -7.20 4.39
C ASN A 30 23.74 -6.03 3.71
N GLN A 31 22.81 -5.38 4.43
CA GLN A 31 22.06 -4.21 3.90
C GLN A 31 22.97 -2.97 3.74
N GLY A 32 24.04 -2.85 4.54
CA GLY A 32 24.84 -1.62 4.65
C GLY A 32 25.90 -1.39 3.56
N ILE A 33 26.26 -2.39 2.76
CA ILE A 33 27.26 -2.22 1.66
C ILE A 33 26.68 -1.35 0.53
N VAL A 34 25.36 -1.36 0.40
CA VAL A 34 24.61 -0.86 -0.75
C VAL A 34 24.22 0.62 -0.61
N ASP A 35 24.25 1.18 0.60
CA ASP A 35 23.80 2.56 0.85
C ASP A 35 24.88 3.62 0.48
N LYS A 36 26.06 3.21 0.00
CA LYS A 36 27.19 4.10 -0.33
C LYS A 36 27.82 3.86 -1.70
N ILE A 37 27.16 3.10 -2.58
CA ILE A 37 27.68 2.83 -3.92
C ILE A 37 27.22 3.90 -4.92
N ASN A 38 28.13 4.36 -5.77
CA ASN A 38 27.82 5.36 -6.80
C ASN A 38 27.20 4.69 -8.05
N LYS A 39 26.91 5.48 -9.09
CA LYS A 39 26.32 4.95 -10.33
C LYS A 39 27.19 3.88 -11.03
N GLU A 40 28.52 4.02 -11.01
CA GLU A 40 29.45 3.06 -11.61
C GLU A 40 29.47 1.75 -10.81
N ASP A 41 29.48 1.85 -9.49
CA ASP A 41 29.42 0.72 -8.56
C ASP A 41 28.09 -0.04 -8.74
N CYS A 42 26.94 0.66 -8.87
CA CYS A 42 25.65 0.04 -9.20
C CYS A 42 25.65 -0.67 -10.56
N LYS A 43 26.30 -0.08 -11.58
CA LYS A 43 26.40 -0.71 -12.90
C LYS A 43 27.18 -2.02 -12.80
N TYR A 44 28.36 -1.99 -12.19
CA TYR A 44 29.17 -3.18 -11.96
C TYR A 44 28.42 -4.24 -11.15
N LEU A 45 27.71 -3.85 -10.09
CA LEU A 45 26.87 -4.76 -9.31
C LEU A 45 25.87 -5.50 -10.20
N ASN A 46 25.10 -4.79 -11.02
CA ASN A 46 24.05 -5.40 -11.84
C ASN A 46 24.60 -6.28 -12.97
N GLU A 47 25.76 -5.92 -13.53
CA GLU A 47 26.45 -6.74 -14.53
C GLU A 47 26.94 -8.07 -13.95
N ASN A 48 27.40 -8.08 -12.69
CA ASN A 48 27.96 -9.28 -12.05
C ASN A 48 26.91 -10.08 -11.28
N LEU A 49 25.84 -9.45 -10.81
CA LEU A 49 24.78 -10.11 -10.07
C LEU A 49 24.04 -11.13 -10.95
N ASN A 50 23.79 -10.79 -12.22
CA ASN A 50 23.15 -11.66 -13.21
C ASN A 50 21.94 -12.43 -12.65
N LEU A 51 20.96 -11.70 -12.11
CA LEU A 51 19.80 -12.30 -11.43
C LEU A 51 19.02 -13.29 -12.29
N SER A 52 18.95 -13.07 -13.61
CA SER A 52 18.30 -14.00 -14.53
C SER A 52 18.94 -15.39 -14.50
N GLN A 53 20.27 -15.46 -14.42
CA GLN A 53 20.98 -16.73 -14.27
C GLN A 53 20.77 -17.35 -12.88
N ILE A 54 20.73 -16.54 -11.81
CA ILE A 54 20.49 -17.02 -10.44
C ILE A 54 19.10 -17.66 -10.32
N VAL A 55 18.08 -16.99 -10.87
CA VAL A 55 16.68 -17.45 -10.79
C VAL A 55 16.35 -18.48 -11.88
N GLY A 56 17.09 -18.48 -12.99
CA GLY A 56 16.87 -19.38 -14.12
C GLY A 56 15.73 -18.94 -15.05
N VAL A 57 15.45 -17.64 -15.14
CA VAL A 57 14.39 -17.05 -15.99
C VAL A 57 14.87 -15.79 -16.69
N ASP A 58 14.14 -15.37 -17.72
CA ASP A 58 14.37 -14.07 -18.37
C ASP A 58 14.35 -12.92 -17.34
N SER A 59 15.19 -11.90 -17.56
CA SER A 59 15.32 -10.77 -16.63
C SER A 59 13.99 -10.06 -16.36
N ASN A 60 13.06 -10.08 -17.32
CA ASN A 60 11.74 -9.46 -17.17
C ASN A 60 10.77 -10.27 -16.31
N LEU A 61 11.11 -11.54 -16.03
CA LEU A 61 10.25 -12.48 -15.30
C LEU A 61 10.73 -12.76 -13.88
N ILE A 62 11.88 -12.23 -13.45
CA ILE A 62 12.49 -12.51 -12.14
C ILE A 62 11.46 -12.37 -11.00
N LEU A 63 10.82 -11.20 -10.86
CA LEU A 63 9.85 -11.00 -9.78
C LEU A 63 8.62 -11.89 -9.89
N ASN A 64 8.09 -12.08 -11.10
CA ASN A 64 6.94 -12.94 -11.30
C ASN A 64 7.26 -14.36 -10.84
N GLU A 65 8.42 -14.89 -11.21
CA GLU A 65 8.85 -16.24 -10.84
C GLU A 65 9.11 -16.38 -9.34
N THR A 66 9.86 -15.46 -8.75
CA THR A 66 10.18 -15.53 -7.31
C THR A 66 8.92 -15.37 -6.45
N LEU A 67 7.92 -14.60 -6.92
CA LEU A 67 6.63 -14.49 -6.24
C LEU A 67 5.76 -15.73 -6.41
N LYS A 68 5.90 -16.54 -7.47
CA LYS A 68 5.17 -17.82 -7.56
C LYS A 68 5.60 -18.81 -6.48
N ASN A 69 6.87 -18.78 -6.10
CA ASN A 69 7.43 -19.69 -5.10
C ASN A 69 7.32 -19.11 -3.68
N LYS A 70 6.50 -19.74 -2.83
CA LYS A 70 6.31 -19.31 -1.43
C LYS A 70 7.60 -19.28 -0.61
N GLU A 71 8.55 -20.15 -0.91
CA GLU A 71 9.85 -20.22 -0.22
C GLU A 71 10.74 -19.02 -0.59
N LYS A 72 10.52 -18.40 -1.76
CA LYS A 72 11.30 -17.26 -2.25
C LYS A 72 10.66 -15.91 -1.93
N ARG A 73 9.69 -15.86 -1.00
CA ARG A 73 9.01 -14.61 -0.62
C ARG A 73 9.94 -13.59 0.03
N LYS A 74 10.78 -14.03 0.97
CA LYS A 74 11.72 -13.12 1.67
C LYS A 74 12.72 -12.53 0.66
N PHE A 75 13.22 -13.38 -0.24
CA PHE A 75 14.03 -12.95 -1.37
C PHE A 75 13.30 -11.96 -2.27
N SER A 76 12.07 -12.26 -2.69
CA SER A 76 11.25 -11.36 -3.52
C SER A 76 11.06 -10.00 -2.87
N ASN A 77 10.76 -9.96 -1.57
CA ASN A 77 10.57 -8.70 -0.84
C ASN A 77 11.89 -7.92 -0.71
N TYR A 78 13.01 -8.61 -0.47
CA TYR A 78 14.34 -8.01 -0.43
C TYR A 78 14.70 -7.39 -1.78
N ILE A 79 14.63 -8.17 -2.86
CA ILE A 79 14.95 -7.65 -4.19
C ILE A 79 13.94 -6.63 -4.64
N LEU A 80 12.70 -6.59 -4.12
CA LEU A 80 11.72 -5.54 -4.40
C LEU A 80 12.08 -4.21 -3.73
N ARG A 81 12.59 -4.26 -2.49
CA ARG A 81 12.99 -3.09 -1.71
C ARG A 81 14.34 -2.49 -2.15
N SER A 82 15.24 -3.30 -2.71
CA SER A 82 16.63 -2.88 -2.98
C SER A 82 16.76 -1.91 -4.17
N LYS A 83 16.98 -0.62 -3.93
CA LYS A 83 17.05 0.40 -5.02
C LYS A 83 18.26 0.28 -5.96
N THR A 84 19.25 -0.53 -5.60
CA THR A 84 20.48 -0.70 -6.39
C THR A 84 20.42 -1.89 -7.32
N ILE A 85 19.46 -2.79 -7.12
CA ILE A 85 19.22 -3.93 -7.99
C ILE A 85 18.25 -3.49 -9.09
N ASN A 86 18.71 -3.56 -10.33
CA ASN A 86 17.88 -3.34 -11.52
C ASN A 86 16.88 -4.48 -11.64
N LEU A 87 15.60 -4.13 -11.66
CA LEU A 87 14.53 -5.12 -11.68
C LEU A 87 13.38 -4.60 -12.52
N GLU A 88 13.00 -5.37 -13.53
CA GLU A 88 11.81 -5.11 -14.32
C GLU A 88 10.55 -5.46 -13.51
N VAL A 89 9.61 -4.53 -13.43
CA VAL A 89 8.41 -4.66 -12.60
C VAL A 89 7.11 -4.64 -13.41
N ASN A 90 7.12 -4.13 -14.64
CA ASN A 90 5.94 -3.90 -15.46
C ASN A 90 5.55 -5.09 -16.35
N HIS A 91 6.40 -6.11 -16.45
CA HIS A 91 6.15 -7.28 -17.28
C HIS A 91 4.96 -8.12 -16.79
N ILE A 92 4.32 -8.81 -17.74
CA ILE A 92 3.18 -9.70 -17.53
C ILE A 92 3.66 -11.12 -17.79
N ASP A 93 3.44 -12.04 -16.85
CA ASP A 93 3.87 -13.42 -17.01
C ASP A 93 3.01 -14.21 -18.03
N GLY A 94 3.43 -15.45 -18.33
CA GLY A 94 2.71 -16.33 -19.25
C GLY A 94 1.29 -16.73 -18.80
N GLU A 95 0.93 -16.49 -17.54
CA GLU A 95 -0.44 -16.68 -17.01
C GLU A 95 -1.28 -15.40 -17.12
N GLY A 96 -0.74 -14.34 -17.73
CA GLY A 96 -1.40 -13.06 -17.87
C GLY A 96 -1.42 -12.22 -16.59
N LYS A 97 -0.66 -12.60 -15.55
CA LYS A 97 -0.59 -11.91 -14.27
C LYS A 97 0.56 -10.90 -14.23
N THR A 98 0.31 -9.78 -13.56
CA THR A 98 1.34 -8.77 -13.29
C THR A 98 2.05 -9.07 -11.98
N VAL A 99 3.19 -8.42 -11.76
CA VAL A 99 3.87 -8.40 -10.44
C VAL A 99 2.93 -7.91 -9.33
N PHE A 100 2.11 -6.90 -9.58
CA PHE A 100 1.12 -6.38 -8.64
C PHE A 100 0.11 -7.45 -8.22
N ILE A 101 -0.46 -8.18 -9.18
CA ILE A 101 -1.39 -9.28 -8.90
C ILE A 101 -0.69 -10.38 -8.10
N ARG A 102 0.54 -10.76 -8.48
CA ARG A 102 1.32 -11.79 -7.77
C ARG A 102 1.63 -11.41 -6.32
N LEU A 103 1.94 -10.14 -6.06
CA LEU A 103 2.15 -9.64 -4.70
C LEU A 103 0.89 -9.78 -3.86
N ILE A 104 -0.26 -9.38 -4.39
CA ILE A 104 -1.54 -9.42 -3.67
C ILE A 104 -2.00 -10.86 -3.44
N GLU A 105 -1.88 -11.74 -4.44
CA GLU A 105 -2.21 -13.16 -4.29
C GLU A 105 -1.39 -13.81 -3.17
N ASN A 106 -0.07 -13.55 -3.12
CA ASN A 106 0.77 -14.05 -2.04
C ASN A 106 0.35 -13.53 -0.67
N TYR A 107 -0.07 -12.27 -0.58
CA TYR A 107 -0.49 -11.67 0.67
C TYR A 107 -1.83 -12.24 1.16
N PHE A 108 -2.87 -12.22 0.31
CA PHE A 108 -4.21 -12.63 0.70
C PHE A 108 -4.34 -14.13 0.95
N VAL A 109 -3.53 -14.96 0.30
CA VAL A 109 -3.54 -16.42 0.51
C VAL A 109 -2.82 -16.81 1.79
N ASP A 110 -1.77 -16.09 2.20
CA ASP A 110 -0.88 -16.53 3.28
C ASP A 110 -0.82 -15.61 4.50
N LYS A 111 -1.56 -14.48 4.50
CA LYS A 111 -1.72 -13.55 5.64
C LYS A 111 -0.41 -13.02 6.25
N ASN A 112 0.65 -12.91 5.46
CA ASN A 112 1.92 -12.37 5.93
C ASN A 112 1.93 -10.84 5.81
N GLY A 113 1.75 -10.16 6.95
CA GLY A 113 1.41 -8.74 7.18
C GLY A 113 2.28 -7.63 6.56
N VAL A 114 2.64 -7.67 5.27
CA VAL A 114 3.57 -6.69 4.66
C VAL A 114 3.09 -6.09 3.33
N LEU A 115 1.83 -6.32 2.93
CA LEU A 115 1.26 -5.87 1.63
C LEU A 115 1.59 -4.41 1.30
N LEU A 116 1.39 -3.52 2.26
CA LEU A 116 1.41 -2.06 2.04
C LEU A 116 2.81 -1.55 1.69
N SER A 117 3.83 -2.06 2.39
CA SER A 117 5.21 -1.70 2.06
C SER A 117 5.61 -2.24 0.70
N SER A 118 5.14 -3.43 0.32
CA SER A 118 5.42 -4.01 -0.99
C SER A 118 4.78 -3.22 -2.13
N ILE A 119 3.56 -2.69 -1.96
CA ILE A 119 2.96 -1.80 -2.97
C ILE A 119 3.77 -0.51 -3.11
N ASN A 120 4.20 0.11 -2.00
CA ASN A 120 5.07 1.29 -2.07
C ASN A 120 6.41 0.97 -2.76
N PHE A 121 7.07 -0.14 -2.44
CA PHE A 121 8.31 -0.54 -3.10
C PHE A 121 8.12 -0.82 -4.60
N LEU A 122 6.95 -1.34 -4.98
CA LEU A 122 6.62 -1.56 -6.39
C LEU A 122 6.42 -0.23 -7.13
N LEU A 123 5.68 0.72 -6.55
CA LEU A 123 5.49 2.06 -7.11
C LEU A 123 6.79 2.89 -7.10
N ASP A 124 7.70 2.65 -6.14
CA ASP A 124 9.06 3.22 -6.10
C ASP A 124 9.92 2.82 -7.30
N ARG A 125 9.50 1.82 -8.06
CA ARG A 125 10.18 1.30 -9.24
C ARG A 125 9.43 1.59 -10.53
N ASP A 126 8.64 2.65 -10.53
CA ASP A 126 7.91 3.11 -11.71
C ASP A 126 6.97 2.02 -12.26
N TYR A 127 6.41 1.21 -11.36
CA TYR A 127 5.35 0.29 -11.73
C TYR A 127 4.09 1.07 -12.12
N ASN A 128 3.59 0.81 -13.31
CA ASN A 128 2.35 1.38 -13.81
C ASN A 128 1.21 0.39 -13.57
N ILE A 129 0.24 0.78 -12.75
CA ILE A 129 -0.98 0.00 -12.52
C ILE A 129 -1.78 -0.05 -13.82
N LYS A 130 -2.14 -1.27 -14.23
CA LYS A 130 -2.80 -1.58 -15.49
C LYS A 130 -4.29 -1.87 -15.24
N GLU A 131 -5.10 -1.80 -16.28
CA GLU A 131 -6.54 -2.08 -16.18
C GLU A 131 -6.85 -3.46 -15.56
N LYS A 132 -6.01 -4.47 -15.84
CA LYS A 132 -6.14 -5.80 -15.24
C LYS A 132 -5.92 -5.82 -13.74
N ASP A 133 -5.05 -4.95 -13.21
CA ASP A 133 -4.84 -4.81 -11.77
C ASP A 133 -6.06 -4.17 -11.11
N VAL A 134 -6.62 -3.14 -11.76
CA VAL A 134 -7.87 -2.48 -11.32
C VAL A 134 -9.02 -3.49 -11.27
N LYS A 135 -9.18 -4.29 -12.34
CA LYS A 135 -10.19 -5.34 -12.42
C LYS A 135 -9.99 -6.39 -11.32
N PHE A 136 -8.76 -6.88 -11.15
CA PHE A 136 -8.41 -7.84 -10.12
C PHE A 136 -8.76 -7.34 -8.71
N VAL A 137 -8.37 -6.13 -8.33
CA VAL A 137 -8.70 -5.54 -7.01
C VAL A 137 -10.21 -5.33 -6.85
N THR A 138 -10.92 -4.99 -7.91
CA THR A 138 -12.38 -4.86 -7.88
C THR A 138 -13.05 -6.22 -7.62
N ASP A 139 -12.62 -7.27 -8.31
CA ASP A 139 -13.14 -8.63 -8.13
C ASP A 139 -12.76 -9.23 -6.77
N LEU A 140 -11.60 -8.87 -6.21
CA LEU A 140 -11.12 -9.31 -4.90
C LEU A 140 -12.11 -9.00 -3.77
N TYR A 141 -12.92 -7.93 -3.90
CA TYR A 141 -13.95 -7.56 -2.90
C TYR A 141 -14.91 -8.72 -2.56
N LYS A 142 -15.22 -9.57 -3.54
CA LYS A 142 -16.13 -10.71 -3.38
C LYS A 142 -15.57 -11.79 -2.44
N ASN A 143 -14.26 -11.79 -2.23
CA ASN A 143 -13.54 -12.80 -1.44
C ASN A 143 -13.16 -12.31 -0.03
N ILE A 144 -13.56 -11.10 0.36
CA ILE A 144 -13.25 -10.51 1.67
C ILE A 144 -14.11 -11.16 2.76
N LYS A 145 -13.46 -11.74 3.78
CA LYS A 145 -14.10 -12.49 4.86
C LYS A 145 -13.91 -11.88 6.25
N SER A 146 -13.00 -10.93 6.40
CA SER A 146 -12.72 -10.26 7.68
C SER A 146 -12.60 -8.75 7.53
N GLN A 147 -12.66 -8.07 8.67
CA GLN A 147 -12.44 -6.62 8.74
C GLN A 147 -11.03 -6.23 8.28
N ASP A 148 -10.00 -6.94 8.74
CA ASP A 148 -8.61 -6.70 8.32
C ASP A 148 -8.47 -6.80 6.78
N GLN A 149 -9.07 -7.82 6.17
CA GLN A 149 -9.06 -7.97 4.71
C GLN A 149 -9.80 -6.84 4.00
N LEU A 150 -10.85 -6.28 4.61
CA LEU A 150 -11.57 -5.13 4.06
C LEU A 150 -10.70 -3.86 4.10
N GLU A 151 -9.91 -3.68 5.15
CA GLU A 151 -8.95 -2.57 5.29
C GLU A 151 -7.84 -2.69 4.24
N ASP A 152 -7.24 -3.87 4.11
CA ASP A 152 -6.22 -4.15 3.09
C ASP A 152 -6.77 -3.91 1.68
N TRP A 153 -7.98 -4.41 1.42
CA TRP A 153 -8.66 -4.18 0.14
C TRP A 153 -8.91 -2.69 -0.12
N ALA A 154 -9.32 -1.93 0.90
CA ALA A 154 -9.55 -0.51 0.75
C ALA A 154 -8.26 0.25 0.40
N LEU A 155 -7.13 -0.12 1.00
CA LEU A 155 -5.81 0.44 0.66
C LEU A 155 -5.39 0.07 -0.77
N LEU A 156 -5.63 -1.18 -1.20
CA LEU A 156 -5.43 -1.56 -2.61
C LEU A 156 -6.32 -0.77 -3.56
N ARG A 157 -7.57 -0.48 -3.17
CA ARG A 157 -8.47 0.37 -3.96
C ARG A 157 -7.94 1.80 -4.07
N PHE A 158 -7.31 2.33 -3.02
CA PHE A 158 -6.64 3.63 -3.10
C PHE A 158 -5.44 3.58 -4.03
N ALA A 159 -4.59 2.55 -3.94
CA ALA A 159 -3.44 2.38 -4.82
C ALA A 159 -3.86 2.40 -6.31
N VAL A 160 -4.84 1.57 -6.68
CA VAL A 160 -5.27 1.47 -8.09
C VAL A 160 -6.01 2.70 -8.61
N LYS A 161 -6.66 3.48 -7.73
CA LYS A 161 -7.33 4.73 -8.12
C LYS A 161 -6.35 5.89 -8.31
N LEU A 162 -5.37 5.99 -7.43
CA LEU A 162 -4.40 7.08 -7.44
C LEU A 162 -3.32 6.85 -8.50
N ASN A 163 -2.90 5.59 -8.69
CA ASN A 163 -1.85 5.18 -9.64
C ASN A 163 -0.62 6.10 -9.62
N ASP A 164 -0.25 6.56 -8.42
CA ASP A 164 0.83 7.51 -8.19
C ASP A 164 1.42 7.23 -6.81
N LYS A 165 2.75 7.11 -6.76
CA LYS A 165 3.49 6.81 -5.53
C LYS A 165 3.26 7.84 -4.44
N GLN A 166 3.39 9.13 -4.77
CA GLN A 166 3.35 10.22 -3.78
C GLN A 166 1.94 10.34 -3.21
N LYS A 167 0.93 10.29 -4.07
CA LYS A 167 -0.47 10.29 -3.65
C LYS A 167 -0.82 9.06 -2.83
N TYR A 168 -0.38 7.86 -3.23
CA TYR A 168 -0.64 6.65 -2.46
C TYR A 168 0.06 6.68 -1.09
N SER A 169 1.31 7.17 -1.03
CA SER A 169 2.02 7.37 0.23
C SER A 169 1.28 8.34 1.16
N LEU A 170 0.78 9.45 0.62
CA LEU A 170 -0.03 10.40 1.37
C LEU A 170 -1.36 9.77 1.83
N ALA A 171 -2.03 9.01 0.95
CA ALA A 171 -3.26 8.32 1.29
C ALA A 171 -3.06 7.30 2.43
N TYR A 172 -1.92 6.60 2.44
CA TYR A 172 -1.55 5.72 3.54
C TYR A 172 -1.34 6.49 4.85
N LEU A 173 -0.64 7.62 4.82
CA LEU A 173 -0.46 8.49 6.00
C LEU A 173 -1.80 9.02 6.54
N LYS A 174 -2.78 9.24 5.64
CA LYS A 174 -4.13 9.73 5.95
C LYS A 174 -5.20 8.63 5.95
N GLN A 175 -4.80 7.37 6.09
CA GLN A 175 -5.70 6.23 5.89
C GLN A 175 -6.88 6.23 6.86
N LYS A 176 -6.69 6.73 8.09
CA LYS A 176 -7.76 6.74 9.11
C LYS A 176 -8.90 7.65 8.67
N GLU A 177 -8.59 8.83 8.17
CA GLU A 177 -9.55 9.81 7.67
C GLU A 177 -10.23 9.33 6.38
N LEU A 178 -9.45 8.73 5.48
CA LEU A 178 -10.00 8.09 4.28
C LEU A 178 -10.94 6.92 4.63
N PHE A 179 -10.64 6.14 5.66
CA PHE A 179 -11.52 5.07 6.14
C PHE A 179 -12.79 5.59 6.80
N VAL A 180 -12.80 6.77 7.42
CA VAL A 180 -14.04 7.42 7.87
C VAL A 180 -14.93 7.70 6.66
N ILE A 181 -14.40 8.33 5.62
CA ILE A 181 -15.14 8.67 4.40
C ILE A 181 -15.64 7.41 3.69
N LEU A 182 -14.78 6.39 3.56
CA LEU A 182 -15.16 5.11 2.97
C LEU A 182 -16.22 4.38 3.80
N SER A 183 -16.16 4.46 5.13
CA SER A 183 -17.18 3.88 6.02
C SER A 183 -18.56 4.51 5.79
N LEU A 184 -18.59 5.84 5.61
CA LEU A 184 -19.81 6.58 5.27
C LEU A 184 -20.35 6.14 3.91
N LYS A 185 -19.50 6.07 2.88
CA LYS A 185 -19.86 5.60 1.54
C LYS A 185 -20.46 4.19 1.58
N MET A 186 -19.78 3.25 2.25
CA MET A 186 -20.17 1.84 2.32
C MET A 186 -21.24 1.53 3.37
N ASN A 187 -21.68 2.51 4.17
CA ASN A 187 -22.63 2.35 5.27
C ASN A 187 -22.22 1.32 6.33
N LYS A 188 -20.92 1.12 6.54
CA LYS A 188 -20.39 0.18 7.55
C LYS A 188 -19.04 0.65 8.09
N PRO A 189 -18.70 0.34 9.35
CA PRO A 189 -17.37 0.60 9.89
C PRO A 189 -16.23 -0.09 9.12
N ILE A 190 -15.18 0.65 8.82
CA ILE A 190 -13.90 0.19 8.26
C ILE A 190 -12.80 0.68 9.20
N TYR A 191 -11.79 -0.14 9.51
CA TYR A 191 -10.67 0.19 10.41
C TYR A 191 -11.00 0.35 11.90
N PHE A 192 -12.13 0.96 12.21
CA PHE A 192 -12.50 1.25 13.59
C PHE A 192 -13.33 0.11 14.19
N ASN A 193 -12.97 -0.32 15.40
CA ASN A 193 -13.77 -1.26 16.20
C ASN A 193 -14.98 -0.58 16.85
N PHE A 194 -15.78 0.12 16.04
CA PHE A 194 -17.05 0.71 16.46
C PHE A 194 -18.20 -0.13 15.93
N PRO A 195 -19.29 -0.30 16.69
CA PRO A 195 -20.44 -1.09 16.26
C PRO A 195 -21.25 -0.44 15.13
N ASN A 196 -21.10 0.87 14.90
CA ASN A 196 -21.87 1.63 13.92
C ASN A 196 -21.18 2.95 13.53
N LEU A 197 -21.75 3.65 12.55
CA LEU A 197 -21.24 4.92 12.03
C LEU A 197 -21.27 6.06 13.07
N LEU A 198 -22.16 6.01 14.08
CA LEU A 198 -22.19 7.04 15.13
C LEU A 198 -20.88 7.02 15.94
N GLY A 199 -20.32 5.85 16.23
CA GLY A 199 -19.02 5.73 16.88
C GLY A 199 -17.91 6.36 16.05
N ILE A 200 -17.88 6.06 14.74
CA ILE A 200 -16.92 6.61 13.79
C ILE A 200 -17.00 8.14 13.72
N MET A 201 -18.20 8.69 13.59
CA MET A 201 -18.38 10.14 13.49
C MET A 201 -18.02 10.87 14.78
N ASN A 202 -18.37 10.30 15.94
CA ASN A 202 -17.93 10.85 17.22
C ASN A 202 -16.41 10.86 17.36
N ASN A 203 -15.73 9.82 16.87
CA ASN A 203 -14.28 9.74 16.86
C ASN A 203 -13.67 10.74 15.88
N ALA A 204 -14.24 10.85 14.68
CA ALA A 204 -13.76 11.74 13.63
C ALA A 204 -13.83 13.22 14.04
N LEU A 205 -14.95 13.66 14.60
CA LEU A 205 -15.09 15.04 15.08
C LEU A 205 -14.22 15.36 16.30
N GLN A 206 -13.71 14.35 17.00
CA GLN A 206 -12.80 14.55 18.13
C GLN A 206 -11.33 14.59 17.69
N PHE A 207 -10.91 13.68 16.82
CA PHE A 207 -9.49 13.45 16.52
C PHE A 207 -9.06 13.86 15.11
N TYR A 208 -9.98 14.05 14.17
CA TYR A 208 -9.70 14.37 12.76
C TYR A 208 -10.30 15.71 12.36
N ARG A 209 -10.32 16.68 13.28
CA ARG A 209 -10.99 17.98 13.09
C ARG A 209 -10.42 18.79 11.92
N GLU A 210 -9.13 18.68 11.62
CA GLU A 210 -8.51 19.32 10.44
C GLU A 210 -9.03 18.75 9.11
N ASN A 211 -9.77 17.64 9.15
CA ASN A 211 -10.44 17.03 8.00
C ASN A 211 -11.96 17.00 8.20
N GLY A 212 -12.47 17.75 9.18
CA GLY A 212 -13.86 17.65 9.63
C GLY A 212 -14.86 18.11 8.58
N GLU A 213 -14.54 19.17 7.82
CA GLU A 213 -15.46 19.68 6.80
C GLU A 213 -15.72 18.65 5.71
N ILE A 214 -14.67 18.03 5.17
CA ILE A 214 -14.82 17.03 4.11
C ILE A 214 -15.50 15.75 4.64
N ILE A 215 -15.27 15.37 5.90
CA ILE A 215 -15.96 14.25 6.56
C ILE A 215 -17.45 14.55 6.74
N ILE A 216 -17.82 15.76 7.14
CA ILE A 216 -19.22 16.19 7.25
C ILE A 216 -19.88 16.25 5.87
N LYS A 217 -19.18 16.80 4.85
CA LYS A 217 -19.63 16.80 3.45
C LYS A 217 -19.88 15.36 2.96
N ALA A 218 -19.00 14.42 3.29
CA ALA A 218 -19.20 13.00 2.97
C ALA A 218 -20.43 12.41 3.67
N MET A 219 -20.66 12.73 4.94
CA MET A 219 -21.84 12.25 5.67
C MET A 219 -23.14 12.71 5.01
N ALA A 220 -23.19 13.97 4.55
CA ALA A 220 -24.34 14.52 3.83
C ALA A 220 -24.49 13.91 2.44
N CYS A 221 -23.41 13.87 1.64
CA CYS A 221 -23.39 13.34 0.28
C CYS A 221 -23.85 11.87 0.22
N TYR A 222 -23.45 11.04 1.18
CA TYR A 222 -23.85 9.63 1.25
C TYR A 222 -25.12 9.39 2.09
N GLU A 223 -25.87 10.45 2.41
CA GLU A 223 -27.17 10.39 3.10
C GLU A 223 -27.12 9.62 4.43
N ARG A 224 -26.04 9.82 5.21
CA ARG A 224 -25.85 9.13 6.51
C ARG A 224 -26.32 9.93 7.71
N GLU A 225 -26.58 11.22 7.52
CA GLU A 225 -26.91 12.16 8.59
C GLU A 225 -28.14 11.74 9.40
N HIS A 226 -29.24 11.36 8.75
CA HIS A 226 -30.47 10.95 9.43
C HIS A 226 -30.22 9.76 10.37
N LYS A 227 -29.63 8.68 9.83
CA LYS A 227 -29.30 7.46 10.58
C LYS A 227 -28.38 7.74 11.78
N ILE A 228 -27.41 8.64 11.63
CA ILE A 228 -26.50 9.01 12.72
C ILE A 228 -27.25 9.80 13.81
N LYS A 229 -28.11 10.76 13.42
CA LYS A 229 -28.91 11.56 14.37
C LYS A 229 -29.91 10.69 15.13
N GLU A 230 -30.55 9.73 14.49
CA GLU A 230 -31.45 8.77 15.14
C GLU A 230 -30.73 7.98 16.24
N LEU A 231 -29.53 7.45 15.93
CA LEU A 231 -28.72 6.73 16.91
C LEU A 231 -28.24 7.63 18.06
N ASP A 232 -28.04 8.93 17.81
CA ASP A 232 -27.60 9.91 18.82
C ASP A 232 -28.74 10.47 19.68
N TYR A 233 -30.01 10.11 19.40
CA TYR A 233 -31.18 10.74 20.03
C TYR A 233 -31.11 10.79 21.56
N LYS A 234 -30.68 9.69 22.20
CA LYS A 234 -30.63 9.57 23.67
C LYS A 234 -29.42 10.22 24.32
N LYS A 235 -28.25 10.20 23.67
CA LYS A 235 -26.98 10.67 24.29
C LYS A 235 -26.60 12.09 23.87
N GLY A 236 -26.99 12.52 22.66
CA GLY A 236 -26.70 13.87 22.15
C GLY A 236 -25.21 14.19 21.98
N ASN A 237 -24.33 13.19 22.04
CA ASN A 237 -22.88 13.40 22.05
C ASN A 237 -22.39 13.86 20.67
N PHE A 238 -22.93 13.26 19.61
CA PHE A 238 -22.58 13.67 18.25
C PHE A 238 -23.08 15.08 17.98
N ARG A 239 -24.34 15.40 18.33
CA ARG A 239 -24.87 16.77 18.20
C ARG A 239 -24.01 17.81 18.92
N ARG A 240 -23.56 17.52 20.15
CA ARG A 240 -22.67 18.40 20.91
C ARG A 240 -21.32 18.59 20.22
N LYS A 241 -20.68 17.50 19.77
CA LYS A 241 -19.38 17.56 19.07
C LYS A 241 -19.47 18.28 17.74
N LEU A 242 -20.58 18.11 17.01
CA LEU A 242 -20.83 18.81 15.75
C LEU A 242 -20.97 20.32 15.99
N ALA A 243 -21.74 20.73 16.99
CA ALA A 243 -21.86 22.14 17.37
C ALA A 243 -20.51 22.74 17.79
N GLU A 244 -19.72 21.99 18.57
CA GLU A 244 -18.37 22.40 18.99
C GLU A 244 -17.41 22.54 17.80
N PHE A 245 -17.50 21.63 16.84
CA PHE A 245 -16.72 21.71 15.60
C PHE A 245 -17.06 22.98 14.81
N GLU A 246 -18.34 23.27 14.60
CA GLU A 246 -18.77 24.46 13.86
C GLU A 246 -18.41 25.76 14.58
N SER A 247 -18.48 25.80 15.92
CA SER A 247 -18.10 26.98 16.69
C SER A 247 -16.58 27.21 16.75
N ASN A 248 -15.78 26.14 16.62
CA ASN A 248 -14.33 26.16 16.78
C ASN A 248 -13.64 25.41 15.62
N LYS A 249 -13.91 25.85 14.41
CA LYS A 249 -13.43 25.17 13.20
C LYS A 249 -11.93 25.38 13.00
N PRO A 250 -11.11 24.32 12.92
CA PRO A 250 -9.69 24.45 12.63
C PRO A 250 -9.44 24.73 11.14
N ILE A 251 -8.20 25.12 10.80
CA ILE A 251 -7.75 25.18 9.41
C ILE A 251 -7.83 23.77 8.80
N GLN A 252 -8.45 23.64 7.63
CA GLN A 252 -8.63 22.35 6.98
C GLN A 252 -7.37 21.91 6.21
N ASN A 253 -7.15 20.60 6.12
CA ASN A 253 -5.99 20.00 5.47
C ASN A 253 -6.19 19.85 3.95
N LYS A 254 -5.55 20.73 3.18
CA LYS A 254 -5.63 20.74 1.71
C LYS A 254 -5.04 19.50 1.04
N ASP A 255 -4.05 18.86 1.65
CA ASP A 255 -3.43 17.66 1.08
C ASP A 255 -4.43 16.52 1.00
N LEU A 256 -5.29 16.38 2.03
CA LEU A 256 -6.38 15.42 2.00
C LEU A 256 -7.41 15.78 0.93
N GLU A 257 -7.83 17.04 0.83
CA GLU A 257 -8.81 17.49 -0.17
C GLU A 257 -8.39 17.10 -1.60
N ASN A 258 -7.11 17.28 -1.93
CA ASN A 258 -6.57 16.87 -3.23
C ASN A 258 -6.71 15.35 -3.47
N LEU A 259 -6.49 14.51 -2.46
CA LEU A 259 -6.72 13.06 -2.57
C LEU A 259 -8.20 12.72 -2.76
N ILE A 260 -9.10 13.47 -2.12
CA ILE A 260 -10.53 13.21 -2.16
C ILE A 260 -11.09 13.39 -3.58
N VAL A 261 -10.60 14.35 -4.36
CA VAL A 261 -11.00 14.55 -5.76
C VAL A 261 -10.88 13.27 -6.58
N GLU A 262 -9.81 12.50 -6.38
CA GLU A 262 -9.55 11.27 -7.14
C GLU A 262 -10.21 10.04 -6.51
N LEU A 263 -10.21 9.95 -5.18
CA LEU A 263 -10.74 8.79 -4.47
C LEU A 263 -12.27 8.78 -4.40
N PHE A 264 -12.88 9.95 -4.24
CA PHE A 264 -14.31 10.17 -4.02
C PHE A 264 -14.78 11.40 -4.81
N PRO A 265 -14.76 11.36 -6.16
CA PRO A 265 -15.10 12.51 -7.00
C PRO A 265 -16.50 13.08 -6.75
N GLU A 266 -17.42 12.28 -6.21
CA GLU A 266 -18.76 12.74 -5.82
C GLU A 266 -18.78 13.75 -4.65
N LEU A 267 -17.65 13.91 -3.95
CA LEU A 267 -17.50 14.83 -2.83
C LEU A 267 -16.97 16.20 -3.23
N VAL A 268 -16.72 16.45 -4.51
CA VAL A 268 -16.19 17.73 -4.99
C VAL A 268 -17.32 18.55 -5.59
#